data_AF-A0A7C4VRU6-F1
#
_entry.id   AF-A0A7C4VRU6-F1
#
_cell.length_a   1.000
_cell.length_b   1.000
_cell.length_c   1.000
_cell.angle_alpha   90.00
_cell.angle_beta   90.00
_cell.angle_gamma   90.00
#
_symmetry.space_group_name_H-M   'P 1'
#
loop_
_entity.id
_entity.type
_entity.pdbx_description
1 polymer ?
#
loop_
_entity_poly.entity_id
_entity_poly.type
_entity_poly.pdbx_seq_one_letter_code
_entity_poly.pdbx_strand_id
1 'polypeptide(L)'
;MVFTLVNGTLLSGESDVNRFTLVPLDKIEASPYAARVDQNVEVDKLAESMRRHGQLADVLVRVHPSSSDKFQLIYGHRRVAAAKILGWE
;
A
#
# COMPACT_ATOMS: atom_id res chain seq x y z
N MET A 1 -7.50 5.98 1.35
CA MET A 1 -7.12 5.05 0.25
C MET A 1 -7.50 3.60 0.59
N VAL A 2 -7.81 2.72 -0.37
CA VAL A 2 -8.18 1.30 -0.11
C VAL A 2 -6.95 0.40 -0.09
N PHE A 3 -6.86 -0.45 0.93
CA PHE A 3 -5.79 -1.41 1.13
C PHE A 3 -6.34 -2.81 1.31
N THR A 4 -5.55 -3.80 0.90
CA THR A 4 -5.77 -5.21 1.21
C THR A 4 -4.85 -5.58 2.36
N LEU A 5 -5.44 -5.97 3.49
CA LEU A 5 -4.71 -6.41 4.68
C LEU A 5 -4.49 -7.92 4.62
N VAL A 6 -3.25 -8.36 4.84
CA VAL A 6 -2.92 -9.78 5.00
C VAL A 6 -2.62 -10.10 6.45
N ASN A 7 -3.31 -11.09 7.02
CA ASN A 7 -3.00 -11.65 8.34
C ASN A 7 -2.26 -12.98 8.18
N GLY A 8 -1.05 -13.08 8.73
CA GLY A 8 -0.32 -14.35 8.82
C GLY A 8 0.59 -14.70 7.63
N THR A 9 1.35 -15.77 7.81
CA THR A 9 2.43 -16.25 6.93
C THR A 9 1.85 -16.77 5.61
N LEU A 10 2.42 -16.34 4.48
CA LEU A 10 2.06 -16.73 3.09
C LEU A 10 2.29 -18.23 2.76
N LEU A 11 2.33 -19.13 3.74
CA LEU A 11 2.75 -20.54 3.58
C LEU A 11 1.64 -21.58 3.71
N SER A 12 0.42 -21.18 4.01
CA SER A 12 -0.74 -22.09 4.04
C SER A 12 -1.70 -21.64 2.96
N GLY A 13 -2.08 -22.53 2.05
CA GLY A 13 -2.92 -22.27 0.87
C GLY A 13 -4.37 -21.81 1.15
N GLU A 14 -4.61 -21.20 2.30
CA GLU A 14 -5.86 -20.58 2.71
C GLU A 14 -5.52 -19.14 3.11
N SER A 15 -5.46 -18.29 2.10
CA SER A 15 -5.01 -16.92 2.27
C SER A 15 -6.14 -16.10 2.88
N ASP A 16 -6.00 -15.69 4.15
CA ASP A 16 -6.80 -14.64 4.82
C ASP A 16 -6.48 -13.26 4.20
N VAL A 17 -6.47 -13.19 2.87
CA VAL A 17 -6.19 -12.02 2.03
C VAL A 17 -7.51 -11.48 1.51
N ASN A 18 -8.47 -11.20 2.39
CA ASN A 18 -9.78 -10.77 1.90
C ASN A 18 -10.44 -9.67 2.71
N ARG A 19 -9.65 -8.87 3.44
CA ARG A 19 -10.16 -7.66 4.09
C ARG A 19 -9.65 -6.42 3.39
N PHE A 20 -10.53 -5.83 2.56
CA PHE A 20 -10.37 -4.44 2.16
C PHE A 20 -10.55 -3.55 3.39
N THR A 21 -9.61 -2.65 3.61
CA THR A 21 -9.63 -1.70 4.71
C THR A 21 -9.18 -0.33 4.23
N LEU A 22 -9.73 0.72 4.83
CA LEU A 22 -9.19 2.06 4.72
C LEU A 22 -8.10 2.20 5.77
N VAL A 23 -6.92 2.69 5.35
CA VAL A 23 -5.79 2.93 6.24
C VAL A 23 -5.30 4.35 6.02
N PRO A 24 -5.12 5.15 7.08
CA PRO A 24 -4.50 6.46 6.97
C PRO A 24 -3.09 6.35 6.39
N LEU A 25 -2.74 7.19 5.41
CA LEU A 25 -1.42 7.16 4.78
C LEU A 25 -0.26 7.38 5.76
N ASP A 26 -0.48 8.08 6.88
CA ASP A 26 0.52 8.31 7.93
C ASP A 26 0.88 7.04 8.72
N LYS A 27 -0.02 6.05 8.73
CA LYS A 27 0.19 4.76 9.40
C LYS A 27 0.90 3.73 8.53
N ILE A 28 1.21 4.06 7.27
CA ILE A 28 1.87 3.17 6.33
C ILE A 28 3.39 3.39 6.35
N GLU A 29 4.13 2.35 6.72
CA GLU A 29 5.59 2.31 6.66
C GLU A 29 6.07 1.41 5.52
N ALA A 30 7.09 1.85 4.79
CA ALA A 30 7.69 1.04 3.74
C ALA A 30 8.45 -0.16 4.34
N SER A 31 8.32 -1.33 3.73
CA SER A 31 9.16 -2.48 4.11
C SER A 31 10.63 -2.19 3.81
N PRO A 32 11.57 -2.44 4.76
CA PRO A 32 13.00 -2.24 4.55
C PRO A 32 13.59 -3.21 3.52
N TYR A 33 12.86 -4.29 3.20
CA TYR A 33 13.21 -5.28 2.19
C TYR A 33 12.70 -4.92 0.79
N ALA A 34 12.02 -3.78 0.63
CA ALA A 34 11.68 -3.29 -0.69
C ALA A 34 12.99 -2.98 -1.43
N ALA A 35 13.35 -3.85 -2.39
CA ALA A 35 14.42 -3.57 -3.34
C ALA A 35 14.21 -2.15 -3.87
N ARG A 36 15.31 -1.39 -4.04
CA ARG A 36 15.31 0.02 -4.43
C ARG A 36 14.60 0.21 -5.78
N VAL A 37 13.27 0.23 -5.77
CA VAL A 37 12.46 0.57 -6.92
C VAL A 37 12.66 2.07 -7.09
N ASP A 38 13.21 2.47 -8.23
CA ASP A 38 13.28 3.87 -8.61
C ASP A 38 11.84 4.39 -8.69
N GLN A 39 11.39 5.03 -7.60
CA GLN A 39 10.00 5.43 -7.44
C GLN A 39 9.67 6.65 -8.28
N ASN A 40 10.67 7.32 -8.86
CA ASN A 40 10.45 8.61 -9.51
C ASN A 40 9.97 8.48 -10.95
N VAL A 41 10.28 7.39 -11.67
CA VAL A 41 10.15 7.40 -13.13
C VAL A 41 8.69 7.45 -13.63
N GLU A 42 7.69 7.10 -12.84
CA GLU A 42 6.30 7.00 -13.34
C GLU A 42 5.23 7.26 -12.25
N VAL A 43 5.56 8.00 -11.19
CA VAL A 43 4.59 8.31 -10.12
C VAL A 43 3.64 9.44 -10.52
N ASP A 44 4.12 10.50 -11.19
CA ASP A 44 3.26 11.62 -11.60
C ASP A 44 2.16 11.21 -12.57
N LYS A 45 2.50 10.37 -13.57
CA LYS A 45 1.50 9.80 -14.50
C LYS A 45 0.47 8.94 -13.78
N LEU A 46 0.90 8.20 -12.76
CA LEU A 46 0.00 7.37 -11.95
C LEU A 46 -0.89 8.25 -11.06
N ALA A 47 -0.36 9.33 -10.48
CA ALA A 47 -1.13 10.33 -9.74
C ALA A 47 -2.20 10.96 -10.64
N GLU A 48 -1.86 11.36 -11.87
CA GLU A 48 -2.84 11.89 -12.82
C GLU A 48 -3.91 10.87 -13.23
N SER A 49 -3.56 9.59 -13.34
CA SER A 49 -4.54 8.52 -13.56
C SER A 49 -5.45 8.34 -12.35
N MET A 50 -4.88 8.29 -11.14
CA MET A 50 -5.62 8.13 -9.88
C MET A 50 -6.53 9.33 -9.58
N ARG A 51 -6.10 10.54 -9.93
CA ARG A 51 -6.91 11.76 -9.84
C ARG A 51 -8.16 11.69 -10.71
N ARG A 52 -8.03 11.13 -11.93
CA ARG A 52 -9.14 11.03 -12.90
C ARG A 52 -10.07 9.85 -12.66
N HIS A 53 -9.53 8.70 -12.26
CA HIS A 53 -10.27 7.44 -12.23
C HIS A 53 -10.38 6.82 -10.83
N GLY A 54 -9.78 7.44 -9.81
CA GLY A 54 -9.67 6.87 -8.49
C GLY A 54 -8.64 5.73 -8.43
N GLN A 55 -8.71 4.94 -7.36
CA GLN A 55 -7.82 3.81 -7.17
C GLN A 55 -8.34 2.58 -7.92
N LEU A 56 -7.73 2.27 -9.07
CA LEU A 56 -8.13 1.12 -9.89
C LEU A 56 -7.56 -0.22 -9.42
N ALA A 57 -6.52 -0.20 -8.58
CA ALA A 57 -5.92 -1.40 -8.02
C ALA A 57 -5.51 -1.16 -6.58
N ASP A 58 -5.64 -2.19 -5.77
CA ASP A 58 -5.40 -2.20 -4.34
C ASP A 58 -3.91 -2.04 -3.99
N VAL A 59 -3.68 -1.81 -2.69
CA VAL A 59 -2.35 -1.73 -2.09
C VAL A 59 -2.28 -2.76 -0.99
N LEU A 60 -1.24 -3.60 -1.03
CA LEU A 60 -1.11 -4.73 -0.11
C LEU A 60 -0.30 -4.33 1.11
N VAL A 61 -0.86 -4.53 2.29
CA VAL A 61 -0.23 -4.25 3.58
C VAL A 61 -0.36 -5.42 4.53
N ARG A 62 0.54 -5.47 5.52
CA ARG A 62 0.40 -6.30 6.73
C ARG A 62 0.43 -5.42 7.96
N VAL A 63 -0.03 -5.93 9.09
CA VAL A 63 0.23 -5.32 10.40
C VAL A 63 1.75 -5.24 10.61
N HIS A 64 2.24 -4.11 11.14
CA HIS A 64 3.66 -3.92 11.37
C HIS A 64 4.16 -4.89 12.47
N PRO A 65 5.28 -5.62 12.25
CA PRO A 65 5.72 -6.70 13.15
C PRO A 65 6.08 -6.21 14.57
N SER A 66 6.41 -4.93 14.72
CA SER A 66 6.77 -4.31 16.00
C SER A 66 5.73 -3.31 16.52
N SER A 67 4.62 -3.09 15.80
CA SER A 67 3.62 -2.07 16.17
C SER A 67 2.24 -2.43 15.62
N SER A 68 1.30 -2.78 16.48
CA SER A 68 -0.08 -3.14 16.10
C SER A 68 -0.83 -2.01 15.38
N ASP A 69 -0.50 -0.76 15.68
CA ASP A 69 -1.20 0.43 15.18
C ASP A 69 -0.68 0.94 13.83
N LYS A 70 0.35 0.28 13.29
CA LYS A 70 0.97 0.62 12.01
C LYS A 70 0.84 -0.53 11.04
N PHE A 71 0.95 -0.19 9.77
CA PHE A 71 0.92 -1.15 8.68
C PHE A 71 2.19 -1.06 7.86
N GLN A 72 2.72 -2.22 7.50
CA GLN A 72 3.88 -2.31 6.64
C GLN A 72 3.44 -2.60 5.20
N LEU A 73 3.90 -1.75 4.29
CA LEU A 73 3.65 -1.85 2.87
C LEU A 73 4.40 -3.03 2.26
N ILE A 74 3.65 -3.94 1.63
CA ILE A 74 4.19 -5.10 0.91
C ILE A 74 4.27 -4.81 -0.59
N TYR A 75 3.20 -4.25 -1.16
CA TYR A 75 3.11 -3.94 -2.59
C TYR A 75 2.33 -2.65 -2.83
N GLY A 76 2.59 -1.97 -3.95
CA GLY A 76 1.87 -0.76 -4.32
C GLY A 76 2.55 0.55 -3.89
N HIS A 77 3.87 0.53 -3.64
CA HIS A 77 4.66 1.71 -3.27
C HIS A 77 4.40 2.96 -4.12
N ARG A 78 4.36 2.81 -5.45
CA ARG A 78 4.08 3.93 -6.37
C ARG A 78 2.67 4.50 -6.20
N ARG A 79 1.68 3.68 -5.83
CA ARG A 79 0.30 4.15 -5.57
C ARG A 79 0.23 4.92 -4.26
N VAL A 80 0.94 4.48 -3.22
CA VAL A 80 1.07 5.22 -1.97
C VAL A 80 1.78 6.55 -2.20
N ALA A 81 2.85 6.58 -2.99
CA ALA A 81 3.54 7.82 -3.36
C ALA A 81 2.62 8.77 -4.16
N ALA A 82 1.90 8.25 -5.15
CA ALA A 82 0.92 9.01 -5.92
C ALA A 82 -0.20 9.57 -5.02
N ALA A 83 -0.76 8.76 -4.12
CA ALA A 83 -1.77 9.18 -3.16
C ALA A 83 -1.28 10.32 -2.25
N LYS A 84 0.00 10.27 -1.81
CA LYS A 84 0.63 11.35 -1.05
C LYS A 84 0.76 12.64 -1.86
N ILE A 85 1.12 12.57 -3.14
CA ILE A 85 1.17 13.75 -4.04
C ILE A 85 -0.23 14.35 -4.22
N LEU A 86 -1.26 13.51 -4.34
CA LEU A 86 -2.65 13.94 -4.48
C LEU A 86 -3.28 14.44 -3.16
N GLY A 87 -2.58 14.33 -2.03
CA GLY A 87 -3.10 14.73 -0.72
C GLY A 87 -4.25 13.84 -0.22
N TRP A 88 -4.26 12.55 -0.58
CA TRP A 88 -5.24 11.61 -0.05
C TRP A 88 -4.96 11.29 1.42
N GLU A 89 -6.03 11.03 2.17
CA GLU A 89 -5.97 10.58 3.58
C GLU A 89 -6.14 9.05 3.70
#